data_AF-A0A7D4Q6Y7-F1
#
_entry.id   AF-A0A7D4Q6Y7-F1
#
_cell.length_a   1.000
_cell.length_b   1.000
_cell.length_c   1.000
_cell.angle_alpha   90.00
_cell.angle_beta   90.00
_cell.angle_gamma   90.00
#
_symmetry.space_group_name_H-M   'P 1'
#
loop_
_entity.id
_entity.type
_entity.pdbx_description
1 polymer ?
#
loop_
_entity_poly.entity_id
_entity_poly.type
_entity_poly.pdbx_seq_one_letter_code
_entity_poly.pdbx_strand_id
1 'polypeptide(L)'
;MPTTRPRHMITETNQVAGAISNAAEIWPELASDRSALLRKIIEVGIQEIDSKVSRARAKRLQNIGSVAGGLSGVWPKNWREDLGSEWPA
;
A
#
# COMPACT_ATOMS: atom_id res chain seq x y z
N MET A 1 9.73 3.15 -32.97
CA MET A 1 8.75 3.76 -32.04
C MET A 1 9.29 3.69 -30.61
N PRO A 2 9.56 4.83 -29.95
CA PRO A 2 9.83 4.85 -28.52
C PRO A 2 8.48 4.71 -27.78
N THR A 3 8.30 3.63 -27.02
CA THR A 3 7.13 3.47 -26.14
C THR A 3 7.28 4.39 -24.93
N THR A 4 6.26 5.20 -24.58
CA THR A 4 6.24 6.12 -23.43
C THR A 4 6.42 5.43 -22.06
N ARG A 5 6.28 4.10 -22.01
CA ARG A 5 6.39 3.33 -20.76
C ARG A 5 7.85 3.16 -20.33
N PRO A 6 8.18 3.39 -19.04
CA PRO A 6 9.51 3.13 -18.53
C PRO A 6 9.84 1.64 -18.63
N ARG A 7 11.10 1.34 -18.97
CA ARG A 7 11.62 -0.03 -19.02
C ARG A 7 12.43 -0.28 -17.76
N HIS A 8 12.12 -1.37 -17.07
CA HIS A 8 12.87 -1.85 -15.93
C HIS A 8 13.52 -3.17 -16.31
N MET A 9 14.85 -3.20 -16.37
CA MET A 9 15.61 -4.43 -16.58
C MET A 9 15.73 -5.15 -15.24
N ILE A 10 15.39 -6.44 -15.23
CA ILE A 10 15.46 -7.28 -14.03
C ILE A 10 16.46 -8.40 -14.31
N THR A 11 17.47 -8.52 -13.47
CA THR A 11 18.37 -9.67 -13.48
C THR A 11 17.69 -10.83 -12.77
N GLU A 12 17.63 -11.98 -13.42
CA GLU A 12 17.04 -13.18 -12.84
C GLU A 12 17.97 -13.74 -11.75
N THR A 13 17.60 -13.55 -10.49
CA THR A 13 18.26 -14.18 -9.35
C THR A 13 17.70 -15.59 -9.14
N ASN A 14 18.37 -16.41 -8.32
CA ASN A 14 17.86 -17.75 -7.98
C ASN A 14 16.43 -17.74 -7.42
N GLN A 15 16.08 -16.71 -6.65
CA GLN A 15 14.73 -16.54 -6.12
C GLN A 15 13.72 -16.23 -7.23
N VAL A 16 14.07 -15.34 -8.16
CA VAL A 16 13.19 -15.00 -9.30
C VAL A 16 13.04 -16.21 -10.22
N ALA A 17 14.12 -16.95 -10.47
CA ALA A 17 14.10 -18.17 -11.26
C ALA A 17 13.13 -19.20 -10.66
N GLY A 18 13.24 -19.46 -9.35
CA GLY A 18 12.35 -20.36 -8.64
C GLY A 18 10.89 -19.90 -8.64
N ALA A 19 10.65 -18.59 -8.48
CA ALA A 19 9.31 -18.03 -8.55
C ALA A 19 8.68 -18.22 -9.94
N ILE A 20 9.44 -18.03 -11.01
CA ILE A 20 8.98 -18.27 -12.39
C ILE A 20 8.69 -19.76 -12.61
N SER A 21 9.53 -20.66 -12.09
CA SER A 21 9.27 -22.11 -12.18
C SER A 21 7.96 -22.49 -11.50
N ASN A 22 7.72 -22.00 -10.28
CA ASN A 22 6.46 -22.25 -9.57
C ASN A 22 5.26 -21.63 -10.31
N ALA A 23 5.45 -20.44 -10.91
CA ALA A 23 4.42 -19.81 -11.72
C ALA A 23 4.07 -20.64 -12.97
N ALA A 24 5.03 -21.33 -13.57
CA ALA A 24 4.76 -22.22 -14.70
C ALA A 24 3.88 -23.43 -14.33
N GLU A 25 3.93 -23.88 -13.07
CA GLU A 25 3.02 -24.93 -12.57
C GLU A 25 1.59 -24.42 -12.41
N ILE A 26 1.43 -23.15 -12.03
CA ILE A 26 0.12 -22.50 -11.84
C ILE A 26 -0.49 -22.07 -13.18
N TRP A 27 0.33 -21.56 -14.10
CA TRP A 27 -0.05 -21.09 -15.43
C TRP A 27 0.69 -21.88 -16.52
N PRO A 28 0.34 -23.17 -16.72
CA PRO A 28 1.02 -24.04 -17.68
C PRO A 28 0.92 -23.54 -19.12
N GLU A 29 -0.12 -22.78 -19.46
CA GLU A 29 -0.30 -22.15 -20.76
C GLU A 29 0.77 -21.09 -21.09
N LEU A 30 1.47 -20.58 -20.08
CA LEU A 30 2.55 -19.61 -20.21
C LEU A 30 3.94 -20.22 -19.92
N ALA A 31 4.04 -21.54 -19.70
CA ALA A 31 5.27 -22.19 -19.25
C ALA A 31 6.49 -21.96 -20.16
N SER A 32 6.26 -21.76 -21.47
CA SER A 32 7.31 -21.48 -22.46
C SER A 32 7.73 -20.00 -22.52
N ASP A 33 6.98 -19.09 -21.89
CA ASP A 33 7.24 -17.65 -21.86
C ASP A 33 7.50 -17.15 -20.43
N ARG A 34 8.78 -17.20 -20.04
CA ARG A 34 9.25 -16.68 -18.73
C ARG A 34 8.86 -15.22 -18.51
N SER A 35 8.82 -14.41 -19.57
CA SER A 35 8.50 -12.99 -19.46
C SER A 35 7.00 -12.75 -19.18
N ALA A 36 6.14 -13.57 -19.78
CA ALA A 36 4.71 -13.58 -19.48
C ALA A 36 4.44 -14.07 -18.05
N LEU A 37 5.14 -15.12 -17.60
CA LEU A 37 5.07 -15.60 -16.21
C LEU A 37 5.51 -14.53 -15.21
N LEU A 38 6.63 -13.85 -15.48
CA LEU A 38 7.09 -12.74 -14.64
C LEU A 38 6.05 -11.62 -14.57
N ARG A 39 5.39 -11.30 -15.68
CA ARG A 39 4.29 -10.32 -15.69
C ARG A 39 3.11 -10.80 -14.83
N LYS A 40 2.73 -12.07 -14.90
CA LYS A 40 1.67 -12.64 -14.05
C LYS A 40 2.02 -12.58 -12.56
N ILE A 41 3.25 -12.91 -12.20
CA ILE A 41 3.75 -12.77 -10.83
C ILE A 41 3.61 -11.32 -10.35
N ILE A 42 4.01 -10.36 -11.18
CA ILE A 42 3.90 -8.92 -10.86
C ILE A 42 2.43 -8.51 -10.73
N GLU A 43 1.53 -8.96 -11.61
CA GLU A 43 0.09 -8.68 -11.52
C GLU A 43 -0.51 -9.14 -10.18
N VAL A 44 -0.17 -10.36 -9.74
CA VAL A 44 -0.58 -10.88 -8.43
C VAL A 44 0.06 -10.06 -7.30
N GLY A 45 1.34 -9.71 -7.43
CA GLY A 45 2.06 -8.88 -6.47
C GLY A 45 1.42 -7.50 -6.28
N ILE A 46 0.96 -6.86 -7.36
CA ILE A 46 0.25 -5.57 -7.33
C ILE A 46 -1.01 -5.68 -6.48
N GLN A 47 -1.84 -6.70 -6.73
CA GLN A 47 -3.08 -6.91 -5.99
C GLN A 47 -2.83 -7.08 -4.48
N GLU A 48 -1.78 -7.82 -4.11
CA GLU A 48 -1.44 -8.01 -2.69
C GLU A 48 -0.91 -6.72 -2.04
N ILE A 49 -0.11 -5.94 -2.77
CA ILE A 49 0.38 -4.63 -2.28
C ILE A 49 -0.80 -3.67 -2.06
N ASP A 50 -1.71 -3.55 -3.03
CA ASP A 50 -2.88 -2.67 -2.93
C ASP A 50 -3.80 -3.08 -1.78
N SER A 51 -3.98 -4.38 -1.57
CA SER A 51 -4.72 -4.94 -0.44
C SER A 51 -4.05 -4.58 0.90
N LYS A 52 -2.72 -4.68 1.01
CA LYS A 52 -1.98 -4.29 2.22
C LYS A 52 -2.10 -2.79 2.51
N VAL A 53 -1.95 -1.95 1.49
CA VAL A 53 -2.09 -0.49 1.62
C VAL A 53 -3.51 -0.12 2.07
N SER A 54 -4.52 -0.73 1.47
CA SER A 54 -5.92 -0.50 1.82
C SER A 54 -6.23 -0.91 3.26
N ARG A 55 -5.75 -2.09 3.69
CA ARG A 55 -5.87 -2.56 5.09
C ARG A 55 -5.17 -1.63 6.07
N ALA A 56 -3.97 -1.17 5.76
CA ALA A 56 -3.22 -0.24 6.61
C ALA A 56 -3.95 1.11 6.75
N ARG A 57 -4.50 1.63 5.65
CA ARG A 57 -5.32 2.84 5.65
C ARG A 57 -6.59 2.68 6.48
N ALA A 58 -7.31 1.58 6.29
CA ALA A 58 -8.53 1.28 7.05
C ALA A 58 -8.24 1.20 8.55
N LYS A 59 -7.18 0.49 8.95
CA LYS A 59 -6.74 0.40 10.35
C LYS A 59 -6.40 1.77 10.93
N ARG A 60 -5.70 2.62 10.17
CA ARG A 60 -5.41 4.00 10.60
C ARG A 60 -6.68 4.80 10.83
N LEU A 61 -7.63 4.76 9.89
CA LEU A 61 -8.90 5.48 10.02
C LEU A 61 -9.73 4.96 11.19
N GLN A 62 -9.75 3.65 11.42
CA GLN A 62 -10.40 3.04 12.58
C GLN A 62 -9.82 3.57 13.90
N ASN A 63 -8.48 3.61 14.01
CA ASN A 63 -7.80 4.12 15.20
C ASN A 63 -8.07 5.62 15.43
N ILE A 64 -8.08 6.41 14.36
CA ILE A 64 -8.45 7.84 14.44
C ILE A 64 -9.90 7.94 14.92
N GLY A 65 -10.82 7.18 14.33
CA GLY A 65 -12.24 7.17 14.72
C GLY A 65 -12.48 6.74 16.17
N SER A 66 -11.71 5.78 16.70
CA SER A 66 -11.85 5.34 18.09
C SER A 66 -11.35 6.35 19.11
N VAL A 67 -10.41 7.21 18.74
CA VAL A 67 -9.85 8.27 19.61
C VAL A 67 -10.58 9.60 19.41
N ALA A 68 -11.08 9.86 18.21
CA ALA A 68 -11.79 11.08 17.85
C ALA A 68 -13.02 11.26 18.74
N GLY A 69 -13.08 12.39 19.43
CA GLY A 69 -14.18 12.72 20.34
C GLY A 69 -14.12 12.02 21.71
N GLY A 70 -13.11 11.20 22.00
CA GLY A 70 -12.91 10.60 23.32
C GLY A 70 -12.66 11.61 24.45
N LEU A 71 -12.30 12.86 24.10
CA LEU A 71 -12.15 13.99 25.02
C LEU A 71 -13.19 15.09 24.77
N SER A 72 -14.24 14.80 23.99
CA SER A 72 -15.35 15.74 23.78
C SER A 72 -16.03 16.05 25.11
N GLY A 73 -16.15 17.33 25.46
CA GLY A 73 -16.73 17.78 26.72
C GLY A 73 -15.76 17.86 27.91
N VAL A 74 -14.49 17.48 27.75
CA VAL A 74 -13.46 17.70 28.76
C VAL A 74 -13.10 19.18 28.88
N TRP A 75 -13.17 19.91 27.76
CA TRP A 75 -12.86 21.33 27.72
C TRP A 75 -14.09 22.18 28.12
N PRO A 76 -13.92 23.15 29.02
CA PRO A 76 -14.96 24.13 29.36
C PRO A 76 -15.45 24.87 28.11
N LYS A 77 -16.69 25.36 28.13
CA LYS A 77 -17.30 26.03 26.96
C LYS A 77 -16.49 27.24 26.45
N ASN A 78 -15.76 27.91 27.34
CA ASN A 78 -14.95 29.11 27.12
C ASN A 78 -13.44 28.83 27.04
N TRP A 79 -13.02 27.57 26.90
CA TRP A 79 -11.59 27.20 26.98
C TRP A 79 -10.71 27.94 25.96
N ARG A 80 -11.26 28.25 24.78
CA ARG A 80 -10.51 28.87 23.69
C ARG A 80 -10.26 30.35 23.96
N GLU A 81 -11.26 31.02 24.52
CA GLU A 81 -11.20 32.42 24.91
C GLU A 81 -10.24 32.60 26.10
N ASP A 82 -10.33 31.71 27.09
CA ASP A 82 -9.42 31.70 28.26
C ASP A 82 -7.97 31.49 27.82
N LEU A 83 -7.69 30.49 26.96
CA LEU A 83 -6.33 30.22 26.46
C LEU A 83 -5.76 31.39 25.63
N GLY A 84 -6.62 32.07 24.86
CA GLY A 84 -6.24 33.22 24.05
C GLY A 84 -5.92 34.47 24.87
N SER A 85 -6.53 34.61 26.04
CA SER A 85 -6.30 35.74 26.95
C SER A 85 -4.94 35.69 27.66
N GLU A 86 -4.31 34.52 27.73
CA GLU A 86 -2.99 34.32 28.36
C GLU A 86 -1.82 34.66 27.43
N TRP A 87 -2.07 34.80 26.12
CA TRP A 87 -1.01 35.10 25.15
C TRP A 87 -0.94 36.61 24.88
N PRO A 88 0.26 37.23 24.94
CA PRO A 88 0.44 38.61 24.52
C PRO A 88 0.22 38.75 23.01
N ALA A 89 -0.34 39.89 22.60
CA ALA A 89 -0.69 40.21 21.22
C ALA A 89 0.52 40.27 20.26
#